data_AF-A0A661M8B9-F1
#
_entry.id   AF-A0A661M8B9-F1
#
_cell.length_a   1.000
_cell.length_b   1.000
_cell.length_c   1.000
_cell.angle_alpha   90.00
_cell.angle_beta   90.00
_cell.angle_gamma   90.00
#
_symmetry.space_group_name_H-M   'P 1'
#
loop_
_entity.id
_entity.type
_entity.pdbx_description
1 polymer ?
#
loop_
_entity_poly.entity_id
_entity_poly.type
_entity_poly.pdbx_seq_one_letter_code
_entity_poly.pdbx_strand_id
1 'polypeptide(L)'
;MIGVLSLAGGLLVGIADNLPGLLLIYGAVTSFILAFAHRWREPRRFFLLLGLSFLGFVVFAVLHNVFYAIGESSNTSWGTSLMEVLHVGSFLVAVLICPPGILVGLIGYFVAGFRARKSHAHAPSA
;
A
#
# COMPACT_ATOMS: atom_id res chain seq x y z
N MET A 1 -15.89 -0.40 -9.13
CA MET A 1 -16.95 0.44 -8.52
C MET A 1 -17.02 0.31 -7.00
N ILE A 2 -16.79 -0.87 -6.41
CA ILE A 2 -16.84 -1.09 -4.95
C ILE A 2 -15.79 -0.26 -4.18
N GLY A 3 -14.56 -0.15 -4.69
CA GLY A 3 -13.48 0.62 -4.02
C GLY A 3 -13.75 2.13 -3.92
N VAL A 4 -14.45 2.71 -4.89
CA VAL A 4 -14.83 4.14 -4.87
C VAL A 4 -15.91 4.42 -3.84
N LEU A 5 -16.86 3.48 -3.68
CA LEU A 5 -17.92 3.55 -2.66
C LEU A 5 -17.35 3.42 -1.23
N SER A 6 -16.36 2.54 -1.01
CA SER A 6 -15.69 2.44 0.29
C SER A 6 -14.86 3.68 0.63
N LEU A 7 -14.24 4.32 -0.37
CA LEU A 7 -13.52 5.59 -0.20
C LEU A 7 -14.47 6.72 0.21
N ALA A 8 -15.66 6.79 -0.41
CA ALA A 8 -16.70 7.75 -0.04
C ALA A 8 -17.30 7.47 1.35
N GLY A 9 -17.49 6.19 1.71
CA GLY A 9 -17.97 5.78 3.05
C GLY A 9 -16.99 6.11 4.17
N GLY A 10 -15.68 5.93 3.96
CA GLY A 10 -14.64 6.32 4.92
C GLY A 10 -14.55 7.83 5.14
N LEU A 11 -14.86 8.63 4.10
CA LEU A 11 -14.92 10.09 4.20
C LEU A 11 -16.17 10.57 4.96
N LEU A 12 -17.30 9.88 4.82
CA LEU A 12 -18.58 10.19 5.47
C LEU A 12 -18.66 9.75 6.94
N VAL A 13 -17.98 8.66 7.32
CA VAL A 13 -17.96 8.15 8.70
C VAL A 13 -17.04 8.97 9.61
N GLY A 14 -16.29 9.93 9.05
CA GLY A 14 -15.46 10.85 9.81
C GLY A 14 -14.15 10.19 10.21
N ILE A 15 -13.06 10.65 9.59
CA ILE A 15 -11.67 10.22 9.86
C ILE A 15 -11.19 10.59 11.28
N ALA A 16 -12.01 11.30 12.06
CA ALA A 16 -11.75 11.68 13.44
C ALA A 16 -11.93 10.48 14.38
N ASP A 17 -10.83 9.78 14.66
CA ASP A 17 -10.65 8.86 15.81
C ASP A 17 -11.58 7.65 15.89
N ASN A 18 -12.00 7.10 14.76
CA ASN A 18 -12.85 5.92 14.75
C ASN A 18 -12.20 4.72 14.04
N LEU A 19 -12.02 3.63 14.80
CA LEU A 19 -11.53 2.34 14.29
C LEU A 19 -12.25 1.87 13.01
N PRO A 20 -13.58 2.07 12.85
CA PRO A 20 -14.28 1.71 11.62
C PRO A 20 -13.82 2.48 10.37
N GLY A 21 -13.60 3.79 10.47
CA GLY A 21 -13.17 4.62 9.34
C GLY A 21 -11.79 4.21 8.81
N LEU A 22 -10.88 3.89 9.74
CA LEU A 22 -9.54 3.42 9.41
C LEU A 22 -9.57 2.06 8.71
N LEU A 23 -10.39 1.12 9.19
CA LEU A 23 -10.62 -0.17 8.54
C LEU A 23 -11.22 -0.03 7.14
N LEU A 24 -12.18 0.90 6.96
CA LEU A 24 -12.78 1.18 5.65
C LEU A 24 -11.75 1.67 4.64
N ILE A 25 -10.88 2.61 5.03
CA ILE A 25 -9.80 3.12 4.16
C ILE A 25 -8.81 2.01 3.84
N TYR A 26 -8.37 1.24 4.84
CA TYR A 26 -7.46 0.11 4.63
C TYR A 26 -8.07 -0.95 3.70
N GLY A 27 -9.36 -1.27 3.89
CA GLY A 27 -10.10 -2.18 3.03
C GLY A 27 -10.23 -1.66 1.60
N ALA A 28 -10.47 -0.35 1.43
CA ALA A 28 -10.55 0.28 0.10
C ALA A 28 -9.21 0.22 -0.63
N VAL A 29 -8.11 0.60 0.02
CA VAL A 29 -6.76 0.54 -0.57
C VAL A 29 -6.38 -0.90 -0.88
N THR A 30 -6.62 -1.84 0.04
CA THR A 30 -6.35 -3.27 -0.18
C THR A 30 -7.15 -3.80 -1.36
N SER A 31 -8.44 -3.48 -1.44
CA SER A 31 -9.32 -3.91 -2.54
C SER A 31 -8.88 -3.32 -3.88
N PHE A 32 -8.43 -2.06 -3.87
CA PHE A 32 -7.90 -1.41 -5.06
C PHE A 32 -6.61 -2.09 -5.56
N ILE A 33 -5.64 -2.31 -4.68
CA ILE A 33 -4.40 -3.03 -5.00
C ILE A 33 -4.73 -4.44 -5.49
N LEU A 34 -5.64 -5.14 -4.81
CA LEU A 34 -6.07 -6.48 -5.19
C LEU A 34 -6.77 -6.50 -6.54
N ALA A 35 -7.59 -5.50 -6.88
CA ALA A 35 -8.26 -5.43 -8.18
C ALA A 35 -7.25 -5.40 -9.36
N PHE A 36 -6.13 -4.69 -9.19
CA PHE A 36 -5.04 -4.70 -10.17
C PHE A 36 -4.24 -6.01 -10.11
N ALA A 37 -3.89 -6.47 -8.91
CA ALA A 37 -3.03 -7.63 -8.72
C ALA A 37 -3.73 -8.97 -9.04
N HIS A 38 -5.06 -9.05 -8.94
CA HIS A 38 -5.82 -10.29 -9.17
C HIS A 38 -5.69 -10.82 -10.60
N ARG A 39 -5.42 -9.93 -11.58
CA ARG A 39 -5.16 -10.34 -12.97
C ARG A 39 -3.84 -11.10 -13.10
N TRP A 40 -2.93 -10.97 -12.13
CA TRP A 40 -1.60 -11.58 -12.20
C TRP A 40 -1.70 -13.07 -11.85
N ARG A 41 -1.20 -13.92 -12.75
CA ARG A 41 -1.15 -15.38 -12.56
C ARG A 41 0.21 -15.89 -12.07
N GLU A 42 1.25 -15.06 -12.15
CA GLU A 42 2.62 -15.43 -11.83
C GLU A 42 3.00 -15.03 -10.40
N PRO A 43 3.56 -15.95 -9.59
CA PRO A 43 3.99 -15.64 -8.22
C PRO A 43 5.10 -14.59 -8.18
N ARG A 44 5.95 -14.52 -9.21
CA ARG A 44 7.05 -13.53 -9.30
C ARG A 44 6.56 -12.08 -9.24
N ARG A 45 5.40 -11.77 -9.83
CA ARG A 45 4.84 -10.42 -9.82
C ARG A 45 4.36 -10.01 -8.44
N PHE A 46 3.78 -10.94 -7.69
CA PHE A 46 3.41 -10.71 -6.29
C PHE A 46 4.64 -10.54 -5.38
N PHE A 47 5.73 -11.26 -5.66
CA PHE A 47 7.00 -11.05 -4.96
C PHE A 47 7.60 -9.66 -5.25
N LEU A 48 7.51 -9.19 -6.49
CA LEU A 48 7.89 -7.81 -6.84
C LEU A 48 7.03 -6.79 -6.10
N LEU A 49 5.70 -6.99 -6.02
CA LEU A 49 4.81 -6.12 -5.25
C LEU A 49 5.22 -6.07 -3.78
N LEU A 50 5.51 -7.23 -3.18
CA LEU A 50 5.99 -7.34 -1.80
C LEU A 50 7.29 -6.56 -1.62
N GLY A 51 8.27 -6.78 -2.50
CA GLY A 51 9.57 -6.12 -2.46
C GLY A 51 9.48 -4.61 -2.66
N LEU A 52 8.73 -4.14 -3.66
CA LEU A 52 8.50 -2.71 -3.90
C LEU A 52 7.75 -2.06 -2.75
N SER A 53 6.78 -2.75 -2.15
CA SER A 53 6.00 -2.19 -1.04
C SER A 53 6.86 -2.06 0.22
N PHE A 54 7.71 -3.05 0.49
CA PHE A 54 8.65 -3.03 1.62
C PHE A 54 9.74 -1.97 1.42
N LEU A 55 10.34 -1.92 0.23
CA LEU A 55 11.33 -0.90 -0.11
C LEU A 55 10.72 0.50 -0.09
N GLY A 56 9.51 0.64 -0.64
CA GLY A 56 8.74 1.88 -0.60
C GLY A 56 8.48 2.33 0.83
N PHE A 57 8.11 1.42 1.74
CA PHE A 57 7.92 1.76 3.15
C PHE A 57 9.18 2.39 3.76
N VAL A 58 10.34 1.76 3.56
CA VAL A 58 11.62 2.27 4.08
C VAL A 58 11.96 3.61 3.45
N VAL A 59 11.87 3.73 2.13
CA VAL A 59 12.18 4.97 1.40
C VAL A 59 11.29 6.11 1.86
N PHE A 60 9.96 5.91 1.91
CA PHE A 60 9.02 6.94 2.32
C PHE A 60 9.15 7.29 3.81
N ALA A 61 9.49 6.33 4.67
CA ALA A 61 9.79 6.61 6.08
C ALA A 61 11.04 7.49 6.21
N VAL A 62 12.10 7.22 5.44
CA VAL A 62 13.30 8.09 5.42
C VAL A 62 12.94 9.47 4.87
N LEU A 63 12.21 9.54 3.75
CA LEU A 63 11.76 10.81 3.16
C LEU A 63 10.95 11.66 4.14
N HIS A 64 10.04 11.04 4.90
CA HIS A 64 9.29 11.72 5.95
C HIS A 64 10.22 12.41 6.95
N ASN A 65 11.19 11.67 7.49
CA ASN A 65 12.14 12.23 8.46
C ASN A 65 13.03 13.32 7.85
N VAL A 66 13.47 13.13 6.61
CA VAL A 66 14.30 14.12 5.89
C VAL A 66 13.53 15.41 5.63
N PHE A 67 12.30 15.32 5.10
CA PHE A 67 11.47 16.50 4.86
C PHE A 67 11.08 17.20 6.15
N TYR A 68 10.80 16.45 7.21
CA TYR A 68 10.56 17.02 8.53
C TYR A 68 11.78 17.83 9.02
N ALA A 69 12.99 17.27 8.97
CA ALA A 69 14.21 17.94 9.41
C ALA A 69 14.53 19.20 8.56
N ILE A 70 14.31 19.14 7.25
CA ILE A 70 14.49 20.29 6.35
C ILE A 70 13.44 21.37 6.62
N GLY A 71 12.20 20.98 6.87
CA GLY A 71 11.10 21.87 7.24
C GLY A 71 11.42 22.65 8.52
N GLU A 72 11.89 21.95 9.55
CA GLU A 72 12.27 22.56 10.84
C GLU A 72 13.43 23.55 10.70
N SER A 73 14.36 23.29 9.78
CA SER A 73 15.53 24.16 9.53
C SER A 73 15.24 25.34 8.60
N SER A 74 14.03 25.42 8.05
CA SER A 74 13.66 26.44 7.05
C SER A 74 13.13 27.71 7.71
N ASN A 75 13.75 28.85 7.44
CA ASN A 75 13.33 30.16 7.97
C ASN A 75 12.29 30.89 7.09
N THR A 76 11.90 30.30 5.96
CA THR A 76 10.97 30.91 4.99
C THR A 76 9.61 30.23 5.08
N SER A 77 8.52 31.01 5.23
CA SER A 77 7.16 30.48 5.40
C SER A 77 6.69 29.57 4.27
N TRP A 78 7.13 29.82 3.03
CA TRP A 78 6.80 28.95 1.90
C TRP A 78 7.53 27.60 1.96
N GLY A 79 8.78 27.59 2.43
CA GLY A 79 9.59 26.38 2.54
C GLY A 79 9.06 25.43 3.60
N THR A 80 8.62 25.97 4.74
CA THR A 80 8.03 25.18 5.83
C THR A 80 6.72 24.52 5.39
N SER A 81 5.80 25.27 4.76
CA SER A 81 4.52 24.70 4.28
C SER A 81 4.71 23.63 3.20
N LEU A 82 5.65 23.81 2.28
CA LEU A 82 5.95 22.76 1.29
C LEU A 82 6.51 21.50 1.95
N MET A 83 7.44 21.65 2.89
CA MET A 83 7.99 20.51 3.62
C MET A 83 6.93 19.81 4.47
N GLU A 84 5.95 20.56 5.01
CA GLU A 84 4.80 20.04 5.76
C GLU A 84 3.92 19.12 4.89
N VAL A 85 3.63 19.53 3.66
CA VAL A 85 2.88 18.66 2.74
C VAL A 85 3.69 17.43 2.35
N LEU A 86 4.99 17.58 2.13
CA LEU A 86 5.86 16.49 1.70
C LEU A 86 6.12 15.45 2.78
N HIS A 87 6.40 15.85 4.04
CA HIS A 87 6.61 14.88 5.12
C HIS A 87 5.31 14.18 5.48
N VAL A 88 4.17 14.87 5.57
CA VAL A 88 2.87 14.22 5.84
C VAL A 88 2.49 13.30 4.69
N GLY A 89 2.63 13.75 3.43
CA GLY A 89 2.31 12.96 2.26
C GLY A 89 3.13 11.67 2.15
N SER A 90 4.44 11.76 2.39
CA SER A 90 5.33 10.59 2.40
C SER A 90 4.97 9.61 3.52
N PHE A 91 4.68 10.10 4.72
CA PHE A 91 4.19 9.27 5.82
C PHE A 91 2.87 8.58 5.49
N LEU A 92 1.93 9.31 4.88
CA LEU A 92 0.63 8.78 4.52
C LEU A 92 0.74 7.66 3.48
N VAL A 93 1.63 7.80 2.49
CA VAL A 93 1.94 6.73 1.54
C VAL A 93 2.57 5.53 2.25
N ALA A 94 3.55 5.77 3.13
CA ALA A 94 4.20 4.70 3.89
C ALA A 94 3.20 3.93 4.75
N VAL A 95 2.23 4.58 5.38
CA VAL A 95 1.31 3.92 6.32
C VAL A 95 0.05 3.39 5.64
N LEU A 96 -0.48 4.06 4.61
CA LEU A 96 -1.74 3.64 3.97
C LEU A 96 -1.54 2.73 2.76
N ILE A 97 -0.44 2.84 2.03
CA ILE A 97 -0.25 2.09 0.77
C ILE A 97 0.67 0.89 0.97
N CYS A 98 1.80 1.07 1.64
CA CYS A 98 2.79 0.01 1.77
C CYS A 98 2.29 -1.22 2.56
N PRO A 99 1.59 -1.11 3.71
CA PRO A 99 1.15 -2.29 4.46
C PRO A 99 0.10 -3.10 3.70
N PRO A 100 -0.92 -2.50 3.05
CA PRO A 100 -1.79 -3.23 2.12
C PRO A 100 -1.02 -3.87 0.95
N GLY A 101 -0.03 -3.18 0.38
CA GLY A 101 0.81 -3.72 -0.69
C GLY A 101 1.62 -4.95 -0.26
N ILE A 102 2.22 -4.89 0.93
CA ILE A 102 2.92 -6.02 1.57
C ILE A 102 1.96 -7.19 1.79
N LEU A 103 0.77 -6.91 2.34
CA LEU A 103 -0.24 -7.92 2.61
C LEU A 103 -0.70 -8.63 1.33
N VAL A 104 -1.09 -7.87 0.30
CA VAL A 104 -1.51 -8.43 -1.00
C VAL A 104 -0.36 -9.17 -1.69
N GLY A 105 0.86 -8.61 -1.64
CA GLY A 105 2.05 -9.24 -2.20
C GLY A 105 2.34 -10.60 -1.56
N LEU A 106 2.29 -10.67 -0.23
CA LEU A 106 2.52 -11.91 0.52
C LEU A 106 1.44 -12.96 0.24
N ILE A 107 0.16 -12.59 0.40
CA ILE A 107 -0.97 -13.52 0.18
C ILE A 107 -0.98 -14.01 -1.26
N GLY A 108 -0.85 -13.09 -2.23
CA GLY A 108 -0.87 -13.42 -3.65
C GLY A 108 0.30 -14.30 -4.07
N TYR A 109 1.50 -14.09 -3.49
CA TYR A 109 2.66 -14.95 -3.73
C TYR A 109 2.38 -16.40 -3.31
N PHE A 110 1.86 -16.61 -2.09
CA PHE A 110 1.52 -17.95 -1.61
C PHE A 110 0.41 -18.60 -2.44
N VAL A 111 -0.69 -17.88 -2.69
CA VAL A 111 -1.84 -18.41 -3.45
C VAL A 111 -1.43 -18.80 -4.88
N ALA A 112 -0.71 -17.93 -5.58
CA ALA A 112 -0.23 -18.22 -6.92
C ALA A 112 0.81 -19.36 -6.93
N GLY A 113 1.68 -19.42 -5.93
CA GLY A 113 2.67 -20.49 -5.77
C GLY A 113 2.02 -21.86 -5.53
N PHE A 114 1.01 -21.94 -4.67
CA PHE A 114 0.26 -23.19 -4.46
C PHE A 114 -0.51 -23.62 -5.71
N ARG A 115 -1.13 -22.67 -6.43
CA ARG A 115 -1.85 -22.98 -7.68
C ARG A 115 -0.90 -23.50 -8.77
N ALA A 116 0.28 -22.91 -8.92
CA ALA A 116 1.29 -23.36 -9.87
C ALA A 116 1.76 -24.79 -9.58
N ARG A 117 2.01 -25.13 -8.30
CA ARG A 117 2.42 -26.48 -7.88
C ARG A 117 1.35 -27.54 -8.19
N LYS A 118 0.06 -27.23 -7.98
CA LYS A 118 -1.04 -28.15 -8.30
C LYS A 118 -1.15 -28.47 -9.79
N SER A 119 -0.91 -27.50 -10.69
CA SER A 119 -0.91 -27.77 -12.13
C SER A 119 0.21 -28.72 -12.58
N HIS A 120 1.38 -28.68 -11.94
CA HIS A 120 2.48 -29.59 -12.28
C HIS A 120 2.26 -31.03 -11.76
N ALA A 121 1.51 -31.20 -10.68
CA ALA A 121 1.17 -32.52 -10.13
C ALA A 121 0.08 -33.27 -10.93
N HIS A 122 -0.58 -32.62 -11.89
CA HIS A 122 -1.59 -33.22 -12.77
C HIS A 122 -1.14 -33.32 -14.24
N ALA A 123 0.13 -33.04 -14.54
CA ALA A 123 0.68 -33.36 -15.86
C ALA A 123 0.84 -34.89 -15.96
N PRO A 124 0.13 -35.58 -16.87
CA PRO A 124 0.33 -37.01 -17.07
C PRO A 124 1.77 -37.26 -17.51
N SER A 125 2.44 -38.21 -16.87
CA SER A 125 3.72 -38.76 -17.33
C SER A 125 3.51 -39.33 -18.74
N ALA A 126 4.04 -38.62 -19.74
CA ALA A 126 4.15 -39.10 -21.11
C ALA A 126 5.24 -40.17 -21.22
#